data_AF-A0A379V0T5-F1
#
_entry.id   AF-A0A379V0T5-F1
#
_cell.length_a   1.000
_cell.length_b   1.000
_cell.length_c   1.000
_cell.angle_alpha   90.00
_cell.angle_beta   90.00
_cell.angle_gamma   90.00
#
_symmetry.space_group_name_H-M   'P 1'
#
loop_
_entity.id
_entity.type
_entity.pdbx_description
1 polymer ?
#
loop_
_entity_poly.entity_id
_entity_poly.type
_entity_poly.pdbx_seq_one_letter_code
_entity_poly.pdbx_strand_id
1 'polypeptide(L)'
;MSSFQFEQIGVIRSPYKEKFAVPRQPGLVKSACGELHLIAPYNQADAVRGLEAFSHFVGTFRFSSDDGRRLAANSSSAPSWR
;
A
#
# COMPACT_ATOMS: atom_id res chain seq x y z
N MET A 1 -4.71 -28.72 6.26
CA MET A 1 -4.79 -27.25 6.43
C MET A 1 -5.34 -26.67 5.14
N SER A 2 -6.49 -25.98 5.19
CA SER A 2 -7.05 -25.30 4.02
C SER A 2 -6.29 -23.99 3.75
N SER A 3 -6.04 -23.69 2.48
CA SER A 3 -5.50 -22.39 2.06
C SER A 3 -6.61 -21.35 2.08
N PHE A 4 -6.30 -20.16 2.61
CA PHE A 4 -7.18 -18.99 2.55
C PHE A 4 -6.54 -17.96 1.62
N GLN A 5 -7.24 -17.59 0.55
CA GLN A 5 -6.80 -16.58 -0.41
C GLN A 5 -7.62 -15.30 -0.20
N PHE A 6 -6.94 -14.16 -0.35
CA PHE A 6 -7.57 -12.84 -0.31
C PHE A 6 -7.49 -12.24 -1.71
N GLU A 7 -8.59 -11.69 -2.18
CA GLU A 7 -8.60 -10.85 -3.39
C GLU A 7 -8.38 -9.40 -3.00
N GLN A 8 -7.58 -8.71 -3.83
CA GLN A 8 -7.33 -7.29 -3.64
C GLN A 8 -8.58 -6.50 -4.05
N ILE A 9 -9.12 -5.70 -3.12
CA ILE A 9 -10.31 -4.87 -3.38
C ILE A 9 -9.97 -3.44 -3.80
N GLY A 10 -8.74 -3.00 -3.55
CA GLY A 10 -8.31 -1.63 -3.81
C GLY A 10 -6.84 -1.38 -3.50
N VAL A 11 -6.42 -0.13 -3.66
CA VAL A 11 -5.08 0.38 -3.36
C VAL A 11 -5.20 1.62 -2.48
N ILE A 12 -4.41 1.69 -1.41
CA ILE A 12 -4.27 2.94 -0.64
C ILE A 12 -3.23 3.82 -1.32
N ARG A 13 -3.62 5.06 -1.63
CA ARG A 13 -2.71 6.15 -1.97
C ARG A 13 -2.50 6.99 -0.72
N SER A 14 -1.26 7.14 -0.30
CA SER A 14 -0.91 7.99 0.85
C SER A 14 0.19 8.96 0.43
N PRO A 15 0.33 10.11 1.12
CA PRO A 15 1.42 11.06 0.86
C PRO A 15 2.79 10.47 1.22
N TYR A 16 2.84 9.35 1.95
CA TYR A 16 4.06 8.68 2.35
C TYR A 16 4.52 7.73 1.25
N LYS A 17 5.55 8.13 0.50
CA LYS A 17 6.16 7.32 -0.56
C LYS A 17 7.07 6.22 -0.03
N GLU A 18 7.61 6.41 1.18
CA GLU A 18 8.60 5.51 1.78
C GLU A 18 8.14 5.02 3.14
N LYS A 19 8.50 3.78 3.47
CA LYS A 19 8.15 3.12 4.73
C LYS A 19 8.55 3.92 5.98
N PHE A 20 9.66 4.66 5.90
CA PHE A 20 10.18 5.45 7.02
C PHE A 20 9.56 6.86 7.12
N ALA A 21 8.87 7.32 6.09
CA ALA A 21 8.14 8.59 6.12
C ALA A 21 6.81 8.48 6.89
N VAL A 22 6.31 7.25 7.10
CA VAL A 22 5.06 7.00 7.82
C VAL A 22 5.28 7.26 9.33
N PRO A 23 4.47 8.12 9.97
CA PRO A 23 4.61 8.41 11.39
C PRO A 23 4.31 7.16 12.22
N ARG A 24 5.15 6.91 13.24
CA ARG A 24 4.99 5.78 14.17
C ARG A 24 3.77 5.90 15.08
N GLN A 25 3.19 7.09 15.16
CA GLN A 25 1.95 7.35 15.90
C GLN A 25 0.86 7.87 14.94
N PRO A 26 -0.29 7.18 14.85
CA PRO A 26 -1.43 7.70 14.10
C PRO A 26 -1.94 8.99 14.74
N GLY A 27 -2.40 9.94 13.91
CA GLY A 27 -2.96 11.22 14.36
C GLY A 27 -1.95 12.34 14.65
N LEU A 28 -0.63 12.08 14.55
CA LEU A 28 0.39 13.11 14.75
C LEU A 28 0.40 14.14 13.61
N VAL A 29 0.18 13.69 12.38
CA VAL A 29 0.13 14.55 11.18
C VAL A 29 -1.31 14.65 10.73
N LYS A 30 -1.99 15.74 11.10
CA LYS A 30 -3.41 15.98 10.76
C LYS A 30 -3.62 16.31 9.28
N SER A 31 -2.59 16.78 8.59
CA SER A 31 -2.65 17.15 7.17
C SER A 31 -2.44 15.97 6.22
N ALA A 32 -2.09 14.79 6.72
CA ALA A 32 -1.87 13.62 5.90
C ALA A 32 -3.18 12.87 5.66
N CYS A 33 -3.78 13.06 4.49
CA CYS A 33 -4.93 12.30 4.03
C CYS A 33 -4.49 11.14 3.14
N GLY A 34 -4.99 9.94 3.43
CA GLY A 34 -4.88 8.78 2.54
C GLY A 34 -6.20 8.57 1.79
N GLU A 35 -6.11 8.08 0.56
CA GLU A 35 -7.25 7.75 -0.29
C GLU A 35 -7.28 6.26 -0.56
N LEU A 36 -8.44 5.61 -0.39
CA LEU A 36 -8.66 4.23 -0.82
C LEU A 36 -9.26 4.24 -2.23
N HIS A 37 -8.51 3.73 -3.20
CA HIS A 37 -8.97 3.58 -4.59
C HIS A 37 -9.44 2.14 -4.78
N LEU A 38 -10.76 1.95 -4.80
CA LEU A 38 -11.36 0.64 -5.09
C LEU A 38 -11.16 0.29 -6.56
N ILE A 39 -10.83 -0.97 -6.83
CA ILE A 39 -10.68 -1.49 -8.19
C ILE A 39 -11.92 -2.28 -8.59
N ALA A 40 -12.15 -2.44 -9.89
CA ALA A 40 -13.26 -3.27 -10.37
C ALA A 40 -13.12 -4.72 -9.85
N PRO A 41 -14.23 -5.39 -9.47
CA PRO A 41 -15.62 -4.93 -9.54
C PRO A 41 -16.11 -4.16 -8.30
N TYR A 42 -15.25 -3.90 -7.31
CA TYR A 42 -15.60 -3.25 -6.05
C TYR A 42 -15.73 -1.73 -6.14
N ASN A 43 -15.43 -1.13 -7.29
CA ASN A 43 -15.51 0.31 -7.55
C ASN A 43 -16.94 0.84 -7.80
N GLN A 44 -17.96 0.13 -7.32
CA GLN A 44 -19.37 0.52 -7.42
C GLN A 44 -19.78 1.32 -6.18
N ALA A 45 -20.66 2.30 -6.33
CA ALA A 45 -21.15 3.11 -5.21
C ALA A 45 -21.81 2.26 -4.11
N ASP A 46 -22.45 1.15 -4.51
CA ASP A 46 -23.06 0.20 -3.58
C ASP A 46 -22.06 -0.45 -2.62
N ALA A 47 -20.80 -0.61 -3.01
CA ALA A 47 -19.76 -1.21 -2.17
C ALA A 47 -19.37 -0.33 -0.98
N VAL A 48 -19.65 0.98 -1.05
CA VAL A 48 -19.33 1.97 -0.01
C VAL A 48 -20.58 2.60 0.62
N ARG A 49 -21.78 2.18 0.21
CA ARG A 49 -23.04 2.74 0.68
C ARG A 49 -23.18 2.55 2.20
N GLY A 50 -23.42 3.64 2.92
CA GLY A 50 -23.54 3.65 4.38
C GLY A 50 -22.22 3.82 5.12
N LEU A 51 -21.06 3.82 4.45
CA LEU A 51 -19.78 4.13 5.09
C LEU A 51 -19.73 5.59 5.56
N GLU A 52 -20.47 6.49 4.92
CA GLU A 52 -20.58 7.91 5.28
C GLU A 52 -21.15 8.14 6.70
N ALA A 53 -21.87 7.17 7.27
CA ALA A 53 -22.42 7.25 8.61
C ALA A 53 -21.39 6.96 9.71
N PHE A 54 -20.18 6.47 9.36
CA PHE A 54 -19.15 6.07 10.30
C PHE A 54 -17.94 6.99 10.24
N SER A 55 -17.34 7.27 11.40
CA SER A 55 -16.14 8.10 11.51
C SER A 55 -14.85 7.32 11.32
N HIS A 56 -14.87 6.00 11.54
CA HIS A 56 -13.69 5.14 11.49
C HIS A 56 -14.06 3.80 10.85
N PHE A 57 -13.12 3.22 10.09
CA PHE A 57 -13.22 1.88 9.55
C PHE A 57 -11.96 1.08 9.89
N VAL A 58 -12.10 -0.24 9.90
CA VAL A 58 -10.98 -1.17 10.10
C VAL A 58 -10.85 -2.01 8.83
N GLY A 59 -9.62 -2.12 8.32
CA GLY A 59 -9.33 -2.88 7.11
C GLY A 59 -8.10 -3.77 7.27
N THR A 60 -8.02 -4.81 6.45
CA THR A 60 -6.83 -5.66 6.34
C THR A 60 -5.99 -5.18 5.17
N PHE A 61 -4.73 -4.86 5.43
CA PHE A 61 -3.79 -4.38 4.41
C PHE A 61 -2.68 -5.38 4.20
N ARG A 62 -2.40 -5.67 2.92
CA ARG A 62 -1.20 -6.40 2.54
C ARG A 62 -0.11 -5.40 2.18
N PHE A 63 0.92 -5.34 3.01
CA PHE A 63 2.13 -4.58 2.69
C PHE A 63 2.96 -5.39 1.69
N SER A 64 2.99 -4.93 0.44
CA SER A 64 4.00 -5.39 -0.52
C SER A 64 5.34 -4.78 -0.10
N SER A 65 6.33 -5.64 0.15
CA SER A 65 7.74 -5.20 0.13
C SER A 65 8.16 -5.15 -1.34
N ASP A 66 8.54 -3.96 -1.84
CA ASP A 66 9.81 -3.78 -2.55
C ASP A 66 10.10 -2.30 -2.86
N ASP A 67 11.14 -1.76 -2.23
CA ASP A 67 12.20 -1.00 -2.92
C ASP A 67 13.48 -1.21 -2.10
N GLY A 68 13.99 -2.44 -2.12
CA GLY A 68 15.43 -2.58 -2.22
C GLY A 68 15.69 -2.53 -3.71
N ARG A 69 16.17 -1.40 -4.25
CA ARG A 69 16.73 -1.36 -5.62
C ARG A 69 17.83 -2.40 -5.75
N ARG A 70 17.45 -3.64 -6.03
CA ARG A 70 18.26 -4.64 -6.69
C ARG A 70 18.16 -4.28 -8.16
N LEU A 71 18.86 -3.20 -8.54
CA LEU A 71 19.20 -2.97 -9.93
C LEU A 71 19.83 -4.28 -10.40
N ALA A 72 19.21 -4.87 -11.41
CA ALA A 72 19.72 -6.04 -12.08
C ALA A 72 21.15 -5.74 -12.56
N ALA A 73 22.14 -6.26 -11.83
CA ALA A 73 23.48 -6.43 -12.34
C ALA A 73 23.41 -7.55 -13.38
N ASN A 74 23.03 -7.19 -14.60
CA ASN A 74 23.16 -8.07 -15.76
C ASN A 74 23.71 -7.25 -16.93
N SER A 75 25.04 -7.11 -16.97
CA SER A 75 25.87 -7.41 -18.16
C SER A 75 27.32 -6.96 -17.94
N SER A 76 28.22 -7.96 -17.93
CA SER A 76 29.56 -7.94 -18.52
C SER A 76 30.45 -6.69 -18.34
N SER A 77 31.19 -6.61 -17.23
CA SER A 77 32.65 -6.35 -17.19
C SER A 77 33.06 -5.99 -15.75
N ALA A 78 33.70 -6.91 -15.04
CA ALA A 78 34.33 -6.60 -13.75
C ALA A 78 35.60 -5.76 -13.98
N PRO A 79 35.80 -4.61 -13.32
CA PRO A 79 37.11 -3.99 -13.29
C PRO A 79 37.98 -4.71 -12.26
N SER A 80 39.14 -5.19 -12.66
CA SER A 80 40.17 -5.65 -11.73
C SER A 80 40.78 -4.44 -11.02
N TRP A 81 40.62 -4.34 -9.71
CA TRP A 81 41.37 -3.36 -8.91
C TRP A 81 42.72 -3.98 -8.53
N ARG A 82 43.78 -3.49 -9.19
CA ARG A 82 45.09 -3.30 -8.54
C ARG A 82 45.01 -2.06 -7.66
#